data_AF-A0A1I1TKB4-F1
#
_entry.id   AF-A0A1I1TKB4-F1
#
_cell.length_a   1.000
_cell.length_b   1.000
_cell.length_c   1.000
_cell.angle_alpha   90.00
_cell.angle_beta   90.00
_cell.angle_gamma   90.00
#
_symmetry.space_group_name_H-M   'P 1'
#
loop_
_entity.id
_entity.type
_entity.pdbx_description
1 polymer ?
#
loop_
_entity_poly.entity_id
_entity_poly.type
_entity_poly.pdbx_seq_one_letter_code
_entity_poly.pdbx_strand_id
1 'polypeptide(L)'
;MTHKLAALFPILFATLANAQKIPLKAGNWDFKPNMVEFSTYKDVPAMKILSRGQVVLKDLDFSNGTIEYDMDPVDSGFTLMYFRRSSEKESECFYFRTANAGNRFASQAIQYAPILKGVNLWDMLPEYQSNAAFERKKWNHVKLVISGKQMLAYVNNETALEIPNLEADSQHGTIAFEGQVIISNLVVKPGETERLSPVEGIDLTDNDPRYLRKWQIGKVINAPGEETGPLPVKETPWDTIIAERRGLINLTRLFGGTKERRFVWLKTNIHSSIAQIRKLNLGFSDDVSVLINGKYLYVDKNMFGSPIMKQPEGRCSLENTSFNIPLNVGNNELLIGVANDFYGWGIIARLDKMDSLEIEE
;
A
#
# COMPACT_ATOMS: atom_id res chain seq x y z
N MET A 1 -45.38 3.45 -42.32
CA MET A 1 -44.47 2.44 -41.73
C MET A 1 -43.77 3.09 -40.55
N THR A 2 -44.23 2.82 -39.33
CA THR A 2 -43.67 3.36 -38.08
C THR A 2 -42.89 2.25 -37.39
N HIS A 3 -41.56 2.33 -37.40
CA HIS A 3 -40.70 1.38 -36.72
C HIS A 3 -40.74 1.60 -35.21
N LYS A 4 -41.24 0.59 -34.47
CA LYS A 4 -41.10 0.49 -33.03
C LYS A 4 -39.65 0.10 -32.71
N LEU A 5 -38.88 0.99 -32.07
CA LEU A 5 -37.65 0.60 -31.40
C LEU A 5 -38.02 -0.18 -30.14
N ALA A 6 -37.68 -1.47 -30.11
CA ALA A 6 -37.70 -2.27 -28.89
C ALA A 6 -36.42 -1.98 -28.11
N ALA A 7 -36.54 -1.31 -26.96
CA ALA A 7 -35.45 -1.18 -26.02
C ALA A 7 -35.20 -2.53 -25.34
N LEU A 8 -34.08 -3.19 -25.67
CA LEU A 8 -33.58 -4.31 -24.88
C LEU A 8 -32.95 -3.74 -23.59
N PHE A 9 -33.63 -3.93 -22.47
CA PHE A 9 -32.99 -3.80 -21.16
C PHE A 9 -32.13 -5.05 -20.91
N PRO A 10 -30.84 -4.92 -20.57
CA PRO A 10 -30.04 -6.06 -20.15
C PRO A 10 -30.58 -6.55 -18.81
N ILE A 11 -31.04 -7.81 -18.77
CA ILE A 11 -31.41 -8.49 -17.55
C ILE A 11 -30.10 -8.80 -16.81
N LEU A 12 -29.80 -8.02 -15.77
CA LEU A 12 -28.71 -8.31 -14.86
C LEU A 12 -29.11 -9.54 -14.03
N PHE A 13 -28.50 -10.70 -14.31
CA PHE A 13 -28.61 -11.85 -13.43
C PHE A 13 -27.88 -11.53 -12.13
N ALA A 14 -28.62 -11.17 -11.08
CA ALA A 14 -28.12 -11.21 -9.73
C ALA A 14 -27.88 -12.67 -9.35
N THR A 15 -26.62 -13.12 -9.38
CA THR A 15 -26.25 -14.37 -8.72
C THR A 15 -26.59 -14.21 -7.24
N LEU A 16 -27.48 -15.06 -6.73
CA LEU A 16 -27.70 -15.18 -5.29
C LEU A 16 -26.35 -15.55 -4.66
N ALA A 17 -25.76 -14.57 -3.97
CA ALA A 17 -24.58 -14.77 -3.15
C ALA A 17 -24.93 -15.80 -2.08
N ASN A 18 -24.31 -16.97 -2.15
CA ASN A 18 -24.41 -17.97 -1.09
C ASN A 18 -23.14 -17.88 -0.24
N ALA A 19 -23.31 -17.76 1.07
CA ALA A 19 -22.21 -17.85 2.01
C ALA A 19 -21.48 -19.19 1.85
N GLN A 20 -20.18 -19.10 1.58
CA GLN A 20 -19.30 -20.25 1.39
C GLN A 20 -18.55 -20.49 2.69
N LYS A 21 -18.93 -21.52 3.43
CA LYS A 21 -18.14 -21.99 4.58
C LYS A 21 -16.95 -22.78 4.05
N ILE A 22 -15.75 -22.24 4.20
CA ILE A 22 -14.54 -22.83 3.63
C ILE A 22 -14.04 -23.97 4.53
N PRO A 23 -13.89 -25.20 4.01
CA PRO A 23 -13.37 -26.30 4.80
C PRO A 23 -11.90 -26.09 5.18
N LEU A 24 -11.61 -26.19 6.48
CA LEU A 24 -10.24 -26.18 7.01
C LEU A 24 -9.70 -27.61 7.00
N LYS A 25 -9.39 -28.11 5.79
CA LYS A 25 -8.82 -29.44 5.54
C LYS A 25 -7.76 -29.35 4.46
N ALA A 26 -6.72 -30.18 4.55
CA ALA A 26 -5.57 -30.14 3.65
C ALA A 26 -5.91 -30.10 2.15
N GLY A 27 -6.93 -30.83 1.71
CA GLY A 27 -7.34 -30.87 0.30
C GLY A 27 -7.78 -29.52 -0.28
N ASN A 28 -8.16 -28.55 0.56
CA ASN A 28 -8.64 -27.24 0.14
C ASN A 28 -7.52 -26.20 0.02
N TRP A 29 -6.29 -26.50 0.45
CA TRP A 29 -5.23 -25.51 0.58
C TRP A 29 -3.94 -25.97 -0.12
N ASP A 30 -3.17 -25.00 -0.62
CA ASP A 30 -1.78 -25.18 -1.04
C ASP A 30 -0.84 -24.61 0.02
N PHE A 31 0.12 -25.43 0.45
CA PHE A 31 1.09 -25.10 1.49
C PHE A 31 2.31 -26.03 1.42
N LYS A 32 3.43 -25.60 2.01
CA LYS A 32 4.65 -26.42 2.11
C LYS A 32 4.46 -27.56 3.14
N PRO A 33 5.15 -28.70 2.97
CA PRO A 33 5.10 -29.80 3.94
C PRO A 33 5.41 -29.34 5.37
N ASN A 34 4.73 -29.91 6.36
CA ASN A 34 4.90 -29.63 7.80
C ASN A 34 4.59 -28.18 8.24
N MET A 35 3.99 -27.36 7.37
CA MET A 35 3.68 -25.96 7.68
C MET A 35 2.33 -25.78 8.38
N VAL A 36 1.39 -26.74 8.21
CA VAL A 36 0.00 -26.60 8.64
C VAL A 36 -0.49 -27.88 9.31
N GLU A 37 -1.17 -27.71 10.45
CA GLU A 37 -1.94 -28.76 11.12
C GLU A 37 -3.43 -28.45 11.01
N PHE A 38 -4.21 -29.42 10.51
CA PHE A 38 -5.68 -29.35 10.51
C PHE A 38 -6.19 -30.21 11.67
N SER A 39 -6.87 -29.60 12.63
CA SER A 39 -7.30 -30.26 13.86
C SER A 39 -8.51 -29.56 14.49
N THR A 40 -8.98 -30.07 15.62
CA THR A 40 -9.94 -29.34 16.46
C THR A 40 -9.17 -28.49 17.46
N TYR A 41 -9.51 -27.20 17.57
CA TYR A 41 -8.96 -26.28 18.57
C TYR A 41 -10.11 -25.54 19.27
N LYS A 42 -10.19 -25.63 20.60
CA LYS A 42 -11.30 -25.06 21.39
C LYS A 42 -12.67 -25.46 20.82
N ASP A 43 -12.81 -26.76 20.58
CA ASP A 43 -14.05 -27.43 20.13
C ASP A 43 -14.56 -27.06 18.73
N VAL A 44 -13.76 -26.38 17.91
CA VAL A 44 -14.09 -26.07 16.50
C VAL A 44 -13.01 -26.57 15.52
N PRO A 45 -13.38 -26.94 14.27
CA PRO A 45 -12.40 -27.23 13.23
C PRO A 45 -11.48 -26.04 12.98
N ALA A 46 -10.18 -26.27 12.92
CA ALA A 46 -9.19 -25.23 12.83
C ALA A 46 -8.01 -25.61 11.91
N MET A 47 -7.42 -24.58 11.33
CA MET A 47 -6.17 -24.62 10.58
C MET A 47 -5.11 -23.89 11.39
N LYS A 48 -4.11 -24.61 11.89
CA LYS A 48 -2.98 -24.06 12.64
C LYS A 48 -1.76 -23.97 11.75
N ILE A 49 -1.27 -22.75 11.52
CA ILE A 49 -0.07 -22.47 10.75
C ILE A 49 1.12 -22.44 11.71
N LEU A 50 2.12 -23.29 11.46
CA LEU A 50 3.24 -23.55 12.38
C LEU A 50 4.51 -22.79 12.04
N SER A 51 4.68 -22.36 10.80
CA SER A 51 5.90 -21.71 10.31
C SER A 51 5.61 -20.72 9.19
N ARG A 52 6.65 -19.98 8.75
CA ARG A 52 6.52 -18.92 7.73
C ARG A 52 6.19 -19.50 6.35
N GLY A 53 5.39 -18.75 5.60
CA GLY A 53 4.92 -19.12 4.27
C GLY A 53 3.40 -19.00 4.15
N GLN A 54 2.95 -18.78 2.91
CA GLN A 54 1.52 -18.63 2.61
C GLN A 54 0.81 -19.98 2.54
N VAL A 55 -0.38 -20.04 3.14
CA VAL A 55 -1.36 -21.12 3.00
C VAL A 55 -2.49 -20.60 2.10
N VAL A 56 -2.52 -21.06 0.86
CA VAL A 56 -3.34 -20.47 -0.22
C VAL A 56 -4.59 -21.31 -0.45
N LEU A 57 -5.76 -20.69 -0.50
CA LEU A 57 -7.02 -21.39 -0.74
C LEU A 57 -7.12 -21.80 -2.22
N LYS A 58 -7.51 -23.05 -2.47
CA LYS A 58 -7.81 -23.58 -3.81
C LYS A 58 -9.21 -23.20 -4.26
N ASP A 59 -9.38 -23.15 -5.58
CA ASP A 59 -10.69 -23.10 -6.23
C ASP A 59 -11.59 -21.94 -5.77
N LEU A 60 -11.00 -20.80 -5.38
CA LEU A 60 -11.69 -19.55 -5.09
C LEU A 60 -11.17 -18.44 -6.00
N ASP A 61 -12.10 -17.72 -6.64
CA ASP A 61 -11.83 -16.41 -7.25
C ASP A 61 -12.73 -15.36 -6.60
N PHE A 62 -12.14 -14.52 -5.76
CA PHE A 62 -12.80 -13.50 -4.96
C PHE A 62 -12.46 -12.10 -5.48
N SER A 63 -13.47 -11.29 -5.72
CA SER A 63 -13.33 -9.87 -6.07
C SER A 63 -13.96 -8.97 -5.01
N ASN A 64 -15.24 -9.12 -4.75
CA ASN A 64 -16.03 -8.30 -3.82
C ASN A 64 -16.82 -9.21 -2.88
N GLY A 65 -17.17 -8.71 -1.71
CA GLY A 65 -17.96 -9.46 -0.74
C GLY A 65 -17.44 -9.31 0.69
N THR A 66 -17.88 -10.21 1.57
CA THR A 66 -17.32 -10.34 2.91
C THR A 66 -16.39 -11.54 3.03
N ILE A 67 -15.35 -11.38 3.85
CA ILE A 67 -14.50 -12.47 4.34
C ILE A 67 -14.52 -12.39 5.87
N GLU A 68 -15.01 -13.44 6.51
CA GLU A 68 -15.15 -13.54 7.97
C GLU A 68 -14.40 -14.76 8.48
N TYR A 69 -13.64 -14.60 9.57
CA TYR A 69 -12.91 -15.70 10.19
C TYR A 69 -12.60 -15.39 11.65
N ASP A 70 -12.35 -16.44 12.42
CA ASP A 70 -11.79 -16.31 13.77
C ASP A 70 -10.30 -16.65 13.74
N MET A 71 -9.51 -15.91 14.52
CA MET A 71 -8.09 -16.17 14.67
C MET A 71 -7.62 -16.16 16.13
N ASP A 72 -6.63 -17.00 16.43
CA ASP A 72 -5.87 -17.01 17.68
C ASP A 72 -4.36 -16.94 17.33
N PRO A 73 -3.73 -15.75 17.44
CA PRO A 73 -2.31 -15.60 17.14
C PRO A 73 -1.43 -16.34 18.14
N VAL A 74 -0.45 -17.09 17.65
CA VAL A 74 0.39 -17.98 18.47
C VAL A 74 1.68 -17.29 18.92
N ASP A 75 2.31 -16.52 18.03
CA ASP A 75 3.61 -15.87 18.30
C ASP A 75 3.48 -14.35 18.53
N SER A 76 4.61 -13.64 18.55
CA SER A 76 4.69 -12.18 18.60
C SER A 76 5.26 -11.58 17.29
N GLY A 77 5.04 -12.24 16.16
CA GLY A 77 5.39 -11.74 14.84
C GLY A 77 4.22 -11.03 14.18
N PHE A 78 3.69 -11.66 13.14
CA PHE A 78 2.60 -11.13 12.31
C PHE A 78 1.61 -12.24 11.98
N THR A 79 0.35 -11.88 11.77
CA THR A 79 -0.62 -12.72 11.06
C THR A 79 -1.22 -11.92 9.92
N LEU A 80 -1.18 -12.49 8.72
CA LEU A 80 -1.53 -11.83 7.47
C LEU A 80 -2.67 -12.59 6.79
N MET A 81 -3.64 -11.83 6.29
CA MET A 81 -4.70 -12.27 5.38
C MET A 81 -4.47 -11.59 4.04
N TYR A 82 -4.25 -12.40 3.01
CA TYR A 82 -4.19 -11.95 1.63
C TYR A 82 -5.54 -12.15 0.97
N PHE A 83 -5.99 -11.18 0.19
CA PHE A 83 -7.21 -11.28 -0.60
C PHE A 83 -6.98 -10.66 -1.98
N ARG A 84 -7.86 -11.00 -2.95
CA ARG A 84 -7.64 -10.69 -4.38
C ARG A 84 -6.23 -11.08 -4.83
N ARG A 85 -5.72 -12.18 -4.29
CA ARG A 85 -4.36 -12.65 -4.54
C ARG A 85 -4.32 -13.30 -5.91
N SER A 86 -3.77 -12.61 -6.90
CA SER A 86 -3.57 -13.16 -8.25
C SER A 86 -2.24 -13.89 -8.37
N SER A 87 -1.24 -13.56 -7.53
CA SER A 87 0.02 -14.29 -7.44
C SER A 87 0.72 -14.08 -6.09
N GLU A 88 1.88 -14.71 -5.87
CA GLU A 88 2.75 -14.40 -4.72
C GLU A 88 3.26 -12.95 -4.72
N LYS A 89 3.21 -12.29 -5.89
CA LYS A 89 3.74 -10.94 -6.10
C LYS A 89 2.67 -9.86 -6.18
N GLU A 90 1.40 -10.24 -6.22
CA GLU A 90 0.27 -9.34 -6.46
C GLU A 90 -0.92 -9.75 -5.59
N SER A 91 -1.24 -8.94 -4.59
CA SER A 91 -2.35 -9.19 -3.67
C SER A 91 -2.66 -7.96 -2.82
N GLU A 92 -3.89 -7.89 -2.33
CA GLU A 92 -4.18 -7.07 -1.16
C GLU A 92 -3.79 -7.80 0.13
N CYS A 93 -3.34 -7.08 1.16
CA CYS A 93 -2.98 -7.69 2.44
C CYS A 93 -3.47 -6.86 3.63
N PHE A 94 -4.16 -7.52 4.55
CA PHE A 94 -4.51 -6.99 5.86
C PHE A 94 -3.85 -7.84 6.93
N TYR A 95 -3.17 -7.23 7.90
CA TYR A 95 -2.40 -7.98 8.89
C TYR A 95 -2.38 -7.33 10.27
N PHE A 96 -2.04 -8.17 11.25
CA PHE A 96 -1.86 -7.79 12.64
C PHE A 96 -0.39 -7.88 13.02
N ARG A 97 0.09 -6.93 13.83
CA ARG A 97 1.36 -7.01 14.55
C ARG A 97 1.10 -7.68 15.89
N THR A 98 1.31 -9.00 15.98
CA THR A 98 0.80 -9.82 17.09
C THR A 98 1.51 -9.55 18.42
N ALA A 99 2.68 -8.89 18.38
CA ALA A 99 3.34 -8.32 19.56
C ALA A 99 2.46 -7.30 20.32
N ASN A 100 1.52 -6.65 19.64
CA ASN A 100 0.60 -5.67 20.23
C ASN A 100 -0.66 -6.29 20.84
N ALA A 101 -0.81 -7.61 20.80
CA ALA A 101 -1.97 -8.29 21.39
C ALA A 101 -2.09 -7.97 22.89
N GLY A 102 -3.30 -7.62 23.32
CA GLY A 102 -3.60 -7.15 24.68
C GLY A 102 -3.36 -5.66 24.91
N ASN A 103 -2.78 -4.94 23.94
CA ASN A 103 -2.61 -3.49 23.99
C ASN A 103 -3.53 -2.78 22.99
N ARG A 104 -4.76 -2.46 23.42
CA ARG A 104 -5.76 -1.77 22.59
C ARG A 104 -5.37 -0.34 22.16
N PHE A 105 -4.31 0.23 22.74
CA PHE A 105 -3.83 1.59 22.44
C PHE A 105 -2.62 1.60 21.49
N ALA A 106 -2.10 0.44 21.09
CA ALA A 106 -1.00 0.37 20.13
C ALA A 106 -1.48 0.85 18.75
N SER A 107 -1.05 2.04 18.32
CA SER A 107 -1.50 2.71 17.07
C SER A 107 -1.13 1.98 15.77
N GLN A 108 -0.33 0.91 15.86
CA GLN A 108 0.10 0.09 14.73
C GLN A 108 -0.22 -1.40 14.97
N ALA A 109 -1.29 -1.69 15.69
CA ALA A 109 -1.74 -3.06 15.97
C ALA A 109 -2.13 -3.81 14.68
N ILE A 110 -2.75 -3.11 13.74
CA ILE A 110 -3.19 -3.62 12.44
C ILE A 110 -2.75 -2.70 11.31
N GLN A 111 -2.64 -3.25 10.10
CA GLN A 111 -2.29 -2.49 8.92
C GLN A 111 -2.84 -3.16 7.66
N TYR A 112 -3.20 -2.34 6.69
CA TYR A 112 -3.42 -2.72 5.30
C TYR A 112 -2.23 -2.23 4.46
N ALA A 113 -1.72 -3.09 3.58
CA ALA A 113 -0.73 -2.72 2.57
C ALA A 113 -0.81 -3.70 1.39
N PRO A 114 -0.93 -3.25 0.14
CA PRO A 114 -0.88 -4.16 -1.00
C PRO A 114 0.53 -4.76 -1.15
N ILE A 115 0.59 -5.89 -1.83
CA ILE A 115 1.80 -6.46 -2.39
C ILE A 115 1.82 -6.10 -3.88
N LEU A 116 2.79 -5.27 -4.28
CA LEU A 116 3.04 -4.91 -5.68
C LEU A 116 4.38 -5.46 -6.12
N LYS A 117 4.41 -6.25 -7.18
CA LYS A 117 5.62 -6.89 -7.74
C LYS A 117 6.49 -7.55 -6.67
N GLY A 118 5.84 -8.16 -5.66
CA GLY A 118 6.48 -8.84 -4.53
C GLY A 118 6.90 -7.94 -3.37
N VAL A 119 6.50 -6.68 -3.35
CA VAL A 119 6.81 -5.72 -2.28
C VAL A 119 5.56 -5.36 -1.49
N ASN A 120 5.62 -5.53 -0.18
CA ASN A 120 4.61 -5.01 0.74
C ASN A 120 4.81 -3.49 0.97
N LEU A 121 3.82 -2.66 0.65
CA LEU A 121 3.92 -1.19 0.73
C LEU A 121 3.70 -0.57 2.13
N TRP A 122 3.93 -1.31 3.21
CA TRP A 122 3.67 -0.84 4.58
C TRP A 122 4.39 0.46 4.96
N ASP A 123 5.52 0.74 4.34
CA ASP A 123 6.40 1.90 4.54
C ASP A 123 6.01 3.11 3.69
N MET A 124 5.21 2.89 2.64
CA MET A 124 4.71 3.94 1.75
C MET A 124 3.28 4.38 2.09
N LEU A 125 2.54 3.57 2.86
CA LEU A 125 1.14 3.81 3.23
C LEU A 125 0.95 3.86 4.77
N PRO A 126 1.66 4.77 5.49
CA PRO A 126 1.58 4.90 6.96
C PRO A 126 0.18 5.21 7.51
N GLU A 127 -0.74 5.69 6.68
CA GLU A 127 -2.11 6.07 7.01
C GLU A 127 -3.07 4.88 7.11
N TYR A 128 -2.73 3.75 6.49
CA TYR A 128 -3.57 2.56 6.50
C TYR A 128 -3.19 1.60 7.62
N GLN A 129 -2.96 2.14 8.82
CA GLN A 129 -2.69 1.38 10.05
C GLN A 129 -3.45 1.98 11.22
N SER A 130 -3.78 1.15 12.21
CA SER A 130 -4.59 1.57 13.37
C SER A 130 -4.34 0.68 14.59
N ASN A 131 -4.92 1.08 15.72
CA ASN A 131 -5.09 0.21 16.88
C ASN A 131 -6.23 -0.79 16.69
N ALA A 132 -6.18 -1.89 17.43
CA ALA A 132 -7.24 -2.89 17.45
C ALA A 132 -7.25 -3.62 18.80
N ALA A 133 -8.44 -3.99 19.29
CA ALA A 133 -8.60 -4.79 20.49
C ALA A 133 -8.59 -6.28 20.13
N PHE A 134 -7.44 -6.94 20.30
CA PHE A 134 -7.29 -8.37 20.09
C PHE A 134 -6.31 -8.99 21.10
N GLU A 135 -6.43 -10.28 21.35
CA GLU A 135 -5.66 -11.01 22.37
C GLU A 135 -5.06 -12.31 21.81
N ARG A 136 -3.99 -12.80 22.44
CA ARG A 136 -3.49 -14.17 22.20
C ARG A 136 -4.16 -15.16 23.14
N LYS A 137 -4.19 -16.43 22.74
CA LYS A 137 -4.86 -17.52 23.47
C LYS A 137 -6.37 -17.34 23.58
N LYS A 138 -6.97 -16.51 22.74
CA LYS A 138 -8.42 -16.26 22.64
C LYS A 138 -8.81 -16.17 21.16
N TRP A 139 -10.06 -16.49 20.87
CA TRP A 139 -10.60 -16.22 19.54
C TRP A 139 -10.81 -14.72 19.36
N ASN A 140 -10.33 -14.20 18.24
CA ASN A 140 -10.60 -12.84 17.79
C ASN A 140 -11.33 -12.95 16.46
N HIS A 141 -12.51 -12.34 16.39
CA HIS A 141 -13.31 -12.35 15.18
C HIS A 141 -12.82 -11.25 14.24
N VAL A 142 -12.60 -11.58 12.97
CA VAL A 142 -12.18 -10.64 11.93
C VAL A 142 -13.17 -10.69 10.78
N LYS A 143 -13.61 -9.52 10.33
CA LYS A 143 -14.47 -9.36 9.15
C LYS A 143 -13.92 -8.29 8.24
N LEU A 144 -13.76 -8.62 6.97
CA LEU A 144 -13.40 -7.69 5.90
C LEU A 144 -14.61 -7.55 4.99
N VAL A 145 -15.08 -6.32 4.78
CA VAL A 145 -16.12 -5.98 3.79
C VAL A 145 -15.44 -5.26 2.64
N ILE A 146 -15.49 -5.82 1.43
CA ILE A 146 -14.71 -5.36 0.28
C ILE A 146 -15.66 -5.06 -0.88
N SER A 147 -15.57 -3.84 -1.43
CA SER A 147 -16.42 -3.37 -2.53
C SER A 147 -15.61 -2.48 -3.46
N GLY A 148 -15.41 -2.90 -4.70
CA GLY A 148 -14.62 -2.20 -5.71
C GLY A 148 -13.27 -1.76 -5.15
N LYS A 149 -13.08 -0.45 -4.97
CA LYS A 149 -11.87 0.15 -4.43
C LYS A 149 -11.85 0.31 -2.91
N GLN A 150 -12.91 -0.02 -2.16
CA GLN A 150 -12.93 0.20 -0.71
C GLN A 150 -12.90 -1.10 0.09
N MET A 151 -12.41 -0.99 1.33
CA MET A 151 -12.53 -2.04 2.34
C MET A 151 -12.86 -1.44 3.71
N LEU A 152 -13.73 -2.10 4.47
CA LEU A 152 -13.89 -1.91 5.92
C LEU A 152 -13.40 -3.16 6.63
N ALA A 153 -12.51 -2.99 7.62
CA ALA A 153 -12.02 -4.06 8.46
C ALA A 153 -12.58 -3.93 9.88
N TYR A 154 -13.12 -5.02 10.40
CA TYR A 154 -13.67 -5.13 11.74
C TYR A 154 -12.86 -6.15 12.54
N VAL A 155 -12.61 -5.85 13.81
CA VAL A 155 -11.98 -6.76 14.77
C VAL A 155 -12.86 -6.82 16.01
N ASN A 156 -13.31 -8.01 16.39
CA ASN A 156 -14.21 -8.24 17.51
C ASN A 156 -15.48 -7.36 17.47
N ASN A 157 -16.05 -7.21 16.27
CA ASN A 157 -17.23 -6.38 15.95
C ASN A 157 -17.04 -4.86 16.09
N GLU A 158 -15.82 -4.38 16.34
CA GLU A 158 -15.48 -2.95 16.28
C GLU A 158 -14.88 -2.63 14.91
N THR A 159 -15.29 -1.50 14.30
CA THR A 159 -14.61 -0.97 13.09
C THR A 159 -13.18 -0.63 13.48
N ALA A 160 -12.22 -1.31 12.86
CA ALA A 160 -10.81 -1.19 13.22
C ALA A 160 -10.01 -0.36 12.21
N LEU A 161 -10.37 -0.46 10.91
CA LEU A 161 -9.69 0.27 9.84
C LEU A 161 -10.61 0.47 8.63
N GLU A 162 -10.57 1.66 8.04
CA GLU A 162 -11.28 2.00 6.81
C GLU A 162 -10.28 2.31 5.70
N ILE A 163 -10.40 1.61 4.57
CA ILE A 163 -9.53 1.77 3.41
C ILE A 163 -10.34 2.41 2.28
N PRO A 164 -10.12 3.70 1.99
CA PRO A 164 -10.85 4.42 0.94
C PRO A 164 -10.41 4.01 -0.46
N ASN A 165 -9.22 3.43 -0.61
CA ASN A 165 -8.72 2.96 -1.89
C ASN A 165 -7.79 1.75 -1.69
N LEU A 166 -8.18 0.62 -2.22
CA LEU A 166 -7.39 -0.59 -2.39
C LEU A 166 -6.43 -0.36 -3.57
N GLU A 167 -5.14 -0.65 -3.37
CA GLU A 167 -4.06 -0.16 -4.22
C GLU A 167 -3.29 -1.25 -4.98
N ALA A 168 -3.68 -2.53 -4.84
CA ALA A 168 -3.11 -3.59 -5.67
C ALA A 168 -3.55 -3.47 -7.14
N ASP A 169 -2.72 -3.95 -8.06
CA ASP A 169 -3.05 -3.94 -9.50
C ASP A 169 -4.19 -4.93 -9.83
N SER A 170 -4.29 -6.03 -9.07
CA SER A 170 -5.33 -7.05 -9.25
C SER A 170 -6.57 -6.74 -8.42
N GLN A 171 -7.74 -6.80 -9.06
CA GLN A 171 -9.04 -6.61 -8.40
C GLN A 171 -9.75 -7.92 -8.04
N HIS A 172 -9.12 -9.06 -8.33
CA HIS A 172 -9.65 -10.39 -8.01
C HIS A 172 -8.53 -11.42 -7.81
N GLY A 173 -8.89 -12.60 -7.32
CA GLY A 173 -7.97 -13.69 -7.03
C GLY A 173 -8.38 -14.46 -5.78
N THR A 174 -7.55 -15.39 -5.34
CA THR A 174 -7.86 -16.21 -4.16
C THR A 174 -7.54 -15.47 -2.85
N ILE A 175 -7.71 -16.16 -1.72
CA ILE A 175 -7.27 -15.71 -0.40
C ILE A 175 -6.12 -16.59 0.11
N ALA A 176 -5.32 -16.06 1.04
CA ALA A 176 -4.29 -16.84 1.72
C ALA A 176 -4.06 -16.33 3.14
N PHE A 177 -3.48 -17.17 3.98
CA PHE A 177 -3.04 -16.80 5.33
C PHE A 177 -1.52 -17.00 5.49
N GLU A 178 -0.89 -16.16 6.29
CA GLU A 178 0.50 -16.33 6.71
C GLU A 178 0.69 -15.91 8.19
N GLY A 179 1.72 -16.44 8.83
CA GLY A 179 2.05 -16.19 10.23
C GLY A 179 1.72 -17.37 11.14
N GLN A 180 2.29 -17.41 12.34
CA GLN A 180 1.94 -18.47 13.31
C GLN A 180 0.60 -18.14 13.97
N VAL A 181 -0.48 -18.69 13.42
CA VAL A 181 -1.86 -18.38 13.80
C VAL A 181 -2.73 -19.62 13.68
N ILE A 182 -3.76 -19.69 14.51
CA ILE A 182 -4.84 -20.68 14.38
C ILE A 182 -6.06 -19.97 13.79
N ILE A 183 -6.58 -20.47 12.67
CA ILE A 183 -7.75 -19.94 11.97
C ILE A 183 -8.94 -20.89 12.15
N SER A 184 -10.14 -20.37 12.38
CA SER A 184 -11.41 -21.11 12.38
C SER A 184 -12.54 -20.29 11.75
N ASN A 185 -13.71 -20.92 11.58
CA ASN A 185 -14.96 -20.29 11.16
C ASN A 185 -14.86 -19.41 9.90
N LEU A 186 -14.00 -19.79 8.96
CA LEU A 186 -13.81 -19.05 7.71
C LEU A 186 -15.06 -19.15 6.81
N VAL A 187 -15.65 -17.99 6.54
CA VAL A 187 -16.81 -17.81 5.66
C VAL A 187 -16.49 -16.71 4.66
N VAL A 188 -16.75 -16.98 3.38
CA VAL A 188 -16.64 -16.00 2.30
C VAL A 188 -18.02 -15.80 1.69
N LYS A 189 -18.45 -14.55 1.51
CA LYS A 189 -19.74 -14.22 0.88
C LYS A 189 -19.51 -13.33 -0.33
N PRO A 190 -19.18 -13.90 -1.51
CA PRO A 190 -18.91 -13.11 -2.71
C PRO A 190 -20.12 -12.25 -3.10
N GLY A 191 -19.88 -10.97 -3.38
CA GLY A 191 -20.90 -9.99 -3.76
C GLY A 191 -21.67 -9.35 -2.59
N GLU A 192 -21.58 -9.88 -1.37
CA GLU A 192 -22.18 -9.24 -0.19
C GLU A 192 -21.28 -8.12 0.34
N THR A 193 -21.52 -6.88 -0.09
CA THR A 193 -20.64 -5.74 0.24
C THR A 193 -21.17 -4.86 1.37
N GLU A 194 -22.28 -5.24 2.00
CA GLU A 194 -22.94 -4.45 3.06
C GLU A 194 -23.19 -2.98 2.70
N ARG A 195 -23.43 -2.71 1.40
CA ARG A 195 -23.62 -1.36 0.84
C ARG A 195 -22.38 -0.46 0.90
N LEU A 196 -21.20 -1.03 1.14
CA LEU A 196 -19.95 -0.30 0.96
C LEU A 196 -19.81 0.19 -0.49
N SER A 197 -19.41 1.44 -0.64
CA SER A 197 -19.23 2.07 -1.95
C SER A 197 -18.14 1.34 -2.75
N PRO A 198 -18.39 1.04 -4.04
CA PRO A 198 -17.37 0.44 -4.90
C PRO A 198 -16.36 1.45 -5.45
N VAL A 199 -16.68 2.74 -5.42
CA VAL A 199 -15.78 3.80 -5.91
C VAL A 199 -14.84 4.25 -4.81
N GLU A 200 -13.67 4.78 -5.19
CA GLU A 200 -12.71 5.27 -4.21
C GLU A 200 -13.29 6.36 -3.31
N GLY A 201 -12.83 6.38 -2.06
CA GLY A 201 -13.18 7.40 -1.09
C GLY A 201 -12.51 8.73 -1.40
N ILE A 202 -12.91 9.76 -0.66
CA ILE A 202 -12.36 11.10 -0.80
C ILE A 202 -10.86 11.10 -0.44
N ASP A 203 -10.05 11.73 -1.27
CA ASP A 203 -8.68 12.13 -0.93
C ASP A 203 -8.64 13.65 -0.77
N LEU A 204 -8.47 14.14 0.46
CA LEU A 204 -8.43 15.58 0.71
C LEU A 204 -7.21 16.25 0.06
N THR A 205 -6.15 15.49 -0.25
CA THR A 205 -4.96 16.03 -0.90
C THR A 205 -5.21 16.38 -2.37
N ASP A 206 -6.24 15.83 -3.02
CA ASP A 206 -6.55 16.13 -4.43
C ASP A 206 -6.96 17.59 -4.62
N ASN A 207 -7.52 18.21 -3.57
CA ASN A 207 -7.87 19.62 -3.54
C ASN A 207 -6.70 20.53 -3.12
N ASP A 208 -5.53 19.96 -2.80
CA ASP A 208 -4.36 20.72 -2.36
C ASP A 208 -3.38 20.90 -3.54
N PRO A 209 -3.36 22.10 -4.18
CA PRO A 209 -2.54 22.36 -5.36
C PRO A 209 -1.04 22.42 -5.04
N ARG A 210 -0.66 22.35 -3.76
CA ARG A 210 0.74 22.43 -3.34
C ARG A 210 1.50 21.12 -3.55
N TYR A 211 0.79 20.01 -3.77
CA TYR A 211 1.43 18.73 -4.06
C TYR A 211 1.99 18.73 -5.49
N LEU A 212 3.27 18.39 -5.62
CA LEU A 212 3.91 18.21 -6.92
C LEU A 212 3.58 16.82 -7.44
N ARG A 213 2.63 16.74 -8.37
CA ARG A 213 2.04 15.46 -8.80
C ARG A 213 2.57 14.95 -10.12
N LYS A 214 3.02 15.81 -11.03
CA LYS A 214 3.61 15.40 -12.30
C LYS A 214 5.12 15.49 -12.25
N TRP A 215 5.75 14.39 -12.59
CA TRP A 215 7.19 14.28 -12.68
C TRP A 215 7.58 13.59 -13.98
N GLN A 216 8.78 13.91 -14.41
CA GLN A 216 9.53 13.14 -15.36
C GLN A 216 10.41 12.14 -14.59
N ILE A 217 10.61 10.95 -15.14
CA ILE A 217 11.42 9.91 -14.54
C ILE A 217 12.49 9.42 -15.50
N GLY A 218 13.72 9.32 -14.99
CA GLY A 218 14.86 8.80 -15.73
C GLY A 218 14.94 7.28 -15.69
N LYS A 219 15.99 6.73 -16.31
CA LYS A 219 16.29 5.30 -16.19
C LYS A 219 16.78 4.96 -14.78
N VAL A 220 16.34 3.81 -14.29
CA VAL A 220 16.89 3.21 -13.07
C VAL A 220 18.31 2.74 -13.31
N ILE A 221 19.18 3.01 -12.35
CA ILE A 221 20.58 2.58 -12.33
C ILE A 221 20.85 1.74 -11.09
N ASN A 222 21.76 0.77 -11.19
CA ASN A 222 22.28 0.07 -10.03
C ASN A 222 23.36 0.94 -9.39
N ALA A 223 23.20 1.26 -8.11
CA ALA A 223 24.03 2.21 -7.37
C ALA A 223 24.41 1.64 -5.99
N PRO A 224 25.23 0.58 -5.93
CA PRO A 224 25.63 -0.01 -4.66
C PRO A 224 26.52 0.96 -3.86
N GLY A 225 26.02 1.44 -2.72
CA GLY A 225 26.78 2.29 -1.79
C GLY A 225 26.94 3.76 -2.22
N GLU A 226 26.29 4.20 -3.30
CA GLU A 226 26.29 5.61 -3.72
C GLU A 226 25.06 6.34 -3.18
N GLU A 227 25.30 7.45 -2.48
CA GLU A 227 24.25 8.34 -1.95
C GLU A 227 23.74 9.32 -3.01
N THR A 228 24.60 9.65 -3.97
CA THR A 228 24.34 10.58 -5.08
C THR A 228 24.63 9.87 -6.40
N GLY A 229 23.60 9.51 -7.16
CA GLY A 229 23.79 8.90 -8.48
C GLY A 229 24.43 9.87 -9.49
N PRO A 230 24.97 9.37 -10.63
CA PRO A 230 25.46 10.19 -11.73
C PRO A 230 24.39 11.17 -12.20
N LEU A 231 24.77 12.44 -12.37
CA LEU A 231 23.85 13.46 -12.85
C LEU A 231 23.33 13.12 -14.25
N PRO A 232 22.05 13.42 -14.55
CA PRO A 232 21.53 13.30 -15.91
C PRO A 232 22.32 14.19 -16.88
N VAL A 233 22.53 13.69 -18.09
CA VAL A 233 23.09 14.48 -19.20
C VAL A 233 21.95 15.09 -20.02
N LYS A 234 22.27 16.05 -20.90
CA LYS A 234 21.26 16.78 -21.68
C LYS A 234 20.39 15.85 -22.52
N GLU A 235 20.95 14.75 -23.00
CA GLU A 235 20.30 13.74 -23.83
C GLU A 235 19.61 12.62 -23.00
N THR A 236 19.55 12.74 -21.67
CA THR A 236 18.87 11.75 -20.83
C THR A 236 17.40 11.61 -21.25
N PRO A 237 16.94 10.39 -21.59
CA PRO A 237 15.54 10.15 -21.88
C PRO A 237 14.71 10.22 -20.59
N TRP A 238 13.53 10.82 -20.69
CA TRP A 238 12.60 10.99 -19.59
C TRP A 238 11.24 10.43 -19.98
N ASP A 239 10.68 9.56 -19.13
CA ASP A 239 9.28 9.16 -19.19
C ASP A 239 8.46 10.03 -18.23
N THR A 240 7.12 9.99 -18.33
CA THR A 240 6.24 10.68 -17.38
C THR A 240 5.78 9.73 -16.28
N ILE A 241 5.79 10.20 -15.04
CA ILE A 241 5.16 9.53 -13.89
C ILE A 241 4.26 10.53 -13.17
N ILE A 242 3.05 10.07 -12.84
CA ILE A 242 2.05 10.85 -12.12
C ILE A 242 1.90 10.28 -10.72
N ALA A 243 1.73 11.18 -9.75
CA ALA A 243 1.45 10.80 -8.39
C ALA A 243 0.14 10.03 -8.28
N GLU A 244 0.19 8.97 -7.48
CA GLU A 244 -0.96 8.28 -6.96
C GLU A 244 -1.64 9.12 -5.87
N ARG A 245 -2.59 8.51 -5.16
CA ARG A 245 -3.28 9.14 -4.03
C ARG A 245 -2.26 9.73 -3.06
N ARG A 246 -2.65 10.82 -2.40
CA ARG A 246 -1.85 11.53 -1.40
C ARG A 246 -0.55 12.14 -1.94
N GLY A 247 -0.42 12.26 -3.26
CA GLY A 247 0.73 12.88 -3.91
C GLY A 247 1.95 11.95 -3.99
N LEU A 248 1.74 10.64 -3.84
CA LEU A 248 2.81 9.65 -3.83
C LEU A 248 3.27 9.31 -5.26
N ILE A 249 4.54 9.61 -5.56
CA ILE A 249 5.24 9.06 -6.72
C ILE A 249 5.72 7.66 -6.36
N ASN A 250 4.91 6.65 -6.67
CA ASN A 250 5.16 5.25 -6.28
C ASN A 250 6.07 4.54 -7.30
N LEU A 251 7.37 4.58 -7.06
CA LEU A 251 8.37 3.91 -7.91
C LEU A 251 8.26 2.39 -7.83
N THR A 252 7.71 1.86 -6.74
CA THR A 252 7.47 0.42 -6.56
C THR A 252 6.54 -0.14 -7.64
N ARG A 253 5.51 0.62 -8.05
CA ARG A 253 4.59 0.16 -9.09
C ARG A 253 5.30 -0.06 -10.43
N LEU A 254 6.28 0.76 -10.75
CA LEU A 254 7.07 0.59 -11.96
C LEU A 254 8.10 -0.54 -11.83
N PHE A 255 8.83 -0.58 -10.72
CA PHE A 255 10.08 -1.33 -10.66
C PHE A 255 10.10 -2.49 -9.66
N GLY A 256 9.06 -2.65 -8.85
CA GLY A 256 8.99 -3.63 -7.76
C GLY A 256 10.14 -3.47 -6.77
N GLY A 257 10.45 -4.55 -6.06
CA GLY A 257 11.54 -4.62 -5.08
C GLY A 257 12.81 -5.23 -5.65
N THR A 258 13.92 -4.97 -4.97
CA THR A 258 15.25 -5.47 -5.33
C THR A 258 16.06 -5.70 -4.06
N LYS A 259 17.05 -6.61 -4.13
CA LYS A 259 18.07 -6.75 -3.09
C LYS A 259 19.29 -5.87 -3.33
N GLU A 260 19.46 -5.43 -4.57
CA GLU A 260 20.53 -4.51 -4.97
C GLU A 260 20.03 -3.08 -4.91
N ARG A 261 20.83 -2.18 -4.35
CA ARG A 261 20.48 -0.76 -4.27
C ARG A 261 20.37 -0.14 -5.66
N ARG A 262 19.19 0.41 -5.94
CA ARG A 262 18.86 1.11 -7.18
C ARG A 262 18.72 2.59 -6.91
N PHE A 263 18.96 3.39 -7.93
CA PHE A 263 18.79 4.83 -7.90
C PHE A 263 18.01 5.28 -9.15
N VAL A 264 17.18 6.33 -9.00
CA VAL A 264 16.49 6.97 -10.12
C VAL A 264 16.37 8.47 -9.92
N TRP A 265 16.47 9.24 -11.00
CA TRP A 265 16.17 10.67 -10.98
C TRP A 265 14.71 10.93 -11.35
N LEU A 266 14.08 11.80 -10.57
CA LEU A 266 12.79 12.43 -10.83
C LEU A 266 13.03 13.90 -11.12
N LYS A 267 12.33 14.45 -12.11
CA LYS A 267 12.47 15.83 -12.54
C LYS A 267 11.12 16.51 -12.67
N THR A 268 11.01 17.76 -12.25
CA THR A 268 9.84 18.61 -12.53
C THR A 268 10.26 20.06 -12.66
N ASN A 269 9.45 20.86 -13.35
CA ASN A 269 9.72 22.29 -13.53
C ASN A 269 8.71 23.11 -12.73
N ILE A 270 9.24 24.07 -11.98
CA ILE A 270 8.47 25.04 -11.21
C ILE A 270 8.67 26.41 -11.89
N HIS A 271 7.65 26.90 -12.56
CA HIS A 271 7.64 28.26 -13.07
C HIS A 271 7.34 29.23 -11.93
N SER A 272 8.13 30.30 -11.81
CA SER A 272 7.93 31.35 -10.82
C SER A 272 7.92 32.71 -11.48
N SER A 273 6.86 33.50 -11.29
CA SER A 273 6.77 34.83 -11.92
C SER A 273 7.64 35.89 -11.23
N ILE A 274 8.14 35.58 -10.02
CA ILE A 274 9.08 36.42 -9.26
C ILE A 274 10.24 35.57 -8.73
N ALA A 275 11.37 36.20 -8.41
CA ALA A 275 12.40 35.54 -7.62
C ALA A 275 11.91 35.40 -6.18
N GLN A 276 11.93 34.19 -5.63
CA GLN A 276 11.39 33.93 -4.30
C GLN A 276 11.93 32.64 -3.69
N ILE A 277 11.74 32.50 -2.38
CA ILE A 277 12.04 31.27 -1.65
C ILE A 277 10.71 30.60 -1.30
N ARG A 278 10.67 29.28 -1.43
CA ARG A 278 9.56 28.43 -0.98
C ARG A 278 10.05 27.32 -0.10
N LYS A 279 9.21 26.87 0.82
CA LYS A 279 9.52 25.70 1.63
C LYS A 279 8.96 24.47 0.94
N LEU A 280 9.82 23.50 0.64
CA LEU A 280 9.42 22.17 0.18
C LEU A 280 9.39 21.22 1.37
N ASN A 281 8.26 20.55 1.60
CA ASN A 281 8.17 19.40 2.50
C ASN A 281 8.30 18.15 1.64
N LEU A 282 9.10 17.20 2.08
CA LEU A 282 9.46 16.03 1.29
C LEU A 282 9.36 14.78 2.16
N GLY A 283 8.52 13.85 1.73
CA GLY A 283 8.57 12.45 2.14
C GLY A 283 9.36 11.65 1.13
N PHE A 284 10.18 10.72 1.61
CA PHE A 284 11.04 9.90 0.76
C PHE A 284 11.37 8.57 1.43
N SER A 285 11.57 7.54 0.61
CA SER A 285 12.12 6.24 1.00
C SER A 285 13.64 6.27 1.02
N ASP A 286 14.25 5.67 2.03
CA ASP A 286 15.70 5.46 2.15
C ASP A 286 16.56 6.70 1.89
N ASP A 287 17.10 6.93 0.69
CA ASP A 287 18.01 8.06 0.46
C ASP A 287 17.48 9.00 -0.61
N VAL A 288 17.76 10.30 -0.40
CA VAL A 288 17.36 11.34 -1.34
C VAL A 288 18.51 12.31 -1.62
N SER A 289 18.58 12.77 -2.88
CA SER A 289 19.45 13.85 -3.34
C SER A 289 18.62 14.88 -4.10
N VAL A 290 18.75 16.16 -3.79
CA VAL A 290 17.92 17.22 -4.37
C VAL A 290 18.80 18.29 -4.99
N LEU A 291 18.51 18.61 -6.24
CA LEU A 291 19.11 19.73 -6.96
C LEU A 291 18.04 20.72 -7.39
N ILE A 292 18.40 22.00 -7.36
CA ILE A 292 17.61 23.08 -7.95
C ILE A 292 18.50 23.80 -8.98
N ASN A 293 18.03 23.92 -10.22
CA ASN A 293 18.77 24.57 -11.30
C ASN A 293 20.22 24.06 -11.45
N GLY A 294 20.40 22.73 -11.40
CA GLY A 294 21.70 22.06 -11.53
C GLY A 294 22.64 22.18 -10.31
N LYS A 295 22.19 22.73 -9.19
CA LYS A 295 22.99 22.84 -7.96
C LYS A 295 22.41 21.98 -6.85
N TYR A 296 23.27 21.21 -6.17
CA TYR A 296 22.88 20.47 -4.96
C TYR A 296 22.33 21.42 -3.90
N LEU A 297 21.18 21.04 -3.37
CA LEU A 297 20.46 21.77 -2.34
C LEU A 297 20.31 20.95 -1.06
N TYR A 298 20.05 19.64 -1.18
CA TYR A 298 19.75 18.79 -0.04
C TYR A 298 20.14 17.33 -0.31
N VAL A 299 20.66 16.63 0.71
CA VAL A 299 20.91 15.19 0.70
C VAL A 299 20.58 14.66 2.09
N ASP A 300 19.85 13.56 2.19
CA ASP A 300 19.47 12.97 3.49
C ASP A 300 19.06 11.51 3.35
N LYS A 301 18.87 10.86 4.50
CA LYS A 301 18.52 9.46 4.63
C LYS A 301 17.36 9.24 5.60
N ASN A 302 16.60 8.18 5.36
CA ASN A 302 15.39 7.77 6.07
C ASN A 302 15.37 6.24 6.22
N MET A 303 16.50 5.66 6.65
CA MET A 303 16.66 4.21 6.76
C MET A 303 15.89 3.63 7.95
N PHE A 304 14.88 2.80 7.69
CA PHE A 304 14.09 2.13 8.73
C PHE A 304 14.97 1.34 9.74
N GLY A 305 14.62 1.41 11.03
CA GLY A 305 15.30 0.67 12.09
C GLY A 305 16.70 1.18 12.45
N SER A 306 17.13 2.29 11.85
CA SER A 306 18.40 2.93 12.14
C SER A 306 18.21 4.22 12.97
N PRO A 307 19.24 4.72 13.67
CA PRO A 307 19.17 5.99 14.39
C PRO A 307 18.87 7.21 13.50
N ILE A 308 19.09 7.10 12.19
CA ILE A 308 18.86 8.19 11.22
C ILE A 308 17.45 8.17 10.62
N MET A 309 16.60 7.20 10.99
CA MET A 309 15.21 7.13 10.52
C MET A 309 14.46 8.42 10.87
N LYS A 310 13.62 8.89 9.94
CA LYS A 310 12.77 10.07 10.15
C LYS A 310 11.41 9.67 10.71
N GLN A 311 10.65 10.64 11.20
CA GLN A 311 9.27 10.39 11.58
C GLN A 311 8.36 10.34 10.35
N PRO A 312 7.34 9.46 10.34
CA PRO A 312 7.03 8.46 11.36
C PRO A 312 7.80 7.15 11.13
N GLU A 313 8.74 6.84 12.03
CA GLU A 313 9.51 5.56 12.07
C GLU A 313 9.98 5.05 10.70
N GLY A 314 10.70 5.85 9.92
CA GLY A 314 11.29 5.42 8.64
C GLY A 314 10.32 5.39 7.45
N ARG A 315 9.03 5.70 7.64
CA ARG A 315 8.03 5.64 6.56
C ARG A 315 8.02 6.91 5.72
N CYS A 316 7.62 6.80 4.45
CA CYS A 316 7.51 7.94 3.55
C CYS A 316 6.36 8.86 3.99
N SER A 317 6.70 10.08 4.43
CA SER A 317 5.75 11.07 4.91
C SER A 317 6.30 12.48 4.72
N LEU A 318 5.43 13.48 4.52
CA LEU A 318 5.81 14.89 4.50
C LEU A 318 6.45 15.38 5.82
N GLU A 319 6.38 14.59 6.89
CA GLU A 319 7.09 14.83 8.16
C GLU A 319 8.58 14.45 8.10
N ASN A 320 9.05 13.76 7.05
CA ASN A 320 10.42 13.27 6.99
C ASN A 320 11.44 14.41 6.97
N THR A 321 11.20 15.43 6.14
CA THR A 321 12.04 16.63 6.08
C THR A 321 11.34 17.83 5.43
N SER A 322 11.94 19.00 5.62
CA SER A 322 11.59 20.19 4.85
C SER A 322 12.78 21.14 4.72
N PHE A 323 12.88 21.82 3.58
CA PHE A 323 13.97 22.75 3.28
C PHE A 323 13.51 23.87 2.34
N ASN A 324 14.29 24.93 2.24
CA ASN A 324 13.99 26.09 1.40
C ASN A 324 14.55 25.90 -0.01
N ILE A 325 13.71 26.05 -1.03
CA ILE A 325 14.10 26.06 -2.44
C ILE A 325 14.16 27.53 -2.94
N PRO A 326 15.33 28.02 -3.42
CA PRO A 326 15.43 29.30 -4.09
C PRO A 326 14.95 29.17 -5.54
N LEU A 327 13.93 29.97 -5.90
CA LEU A 327 13.36 30.03 -7.24
C LEU A 327 13.75 31.35 -7.91
N ASN A 328 14.32 31.25 -9.11
CA ASN A 328 14.53 32.37 -10.01
C ASN A 328 13.22 32.72 -10.73
N VAL A 329 13.16 33.92 -11.32
CA VAL A 329 12.10 34.26 -12.28
C VAL A 329 12.18 33.30 -13.48
N GLY A 330 11.05 32.77 -13.92
CA GLY A 330 10.95 31.79 -15.00
C GLY A 330 10.97 30.35 -14.50
N ASN A 331 11.45 29.43 -15.34
CA ASN A 331 11.44 28.00 -15.05
C ASN A 331 12.60 27.63 -14.12
N ASN A 332 12.27 26.84 -13.10
CA ASN A 332 13.23 26.27 -12.18
C ASN A 332 13.16 24.75 -12.25
N GLU A 333 14.26 24.11 -12.60
CA GLU A 333 14.34 22.65 -12.67
C GLU A 333 14.61 22.10 -11.26
N LEU A 334 13.65 21.33 -10.74
CA LEU A 334 13.79 20.56 -9.52
C LEU A 334 14.09 19.10 -9.89
N LEU A 335 15.24 18.62 -9.45
CA LEU A 335 15.69 17.24 -9.66
C LEU A 335 15.81 16.53 -8.31
N ILE A 336 15.16 15.38 -8.17
CA ILE A 336 15.18 14.56 -6.95
C ILE A 336 15.63 13.15 -7.30
N GLY A 337 16.76 12.75 -6.76
CA GLY A 337 17.34 11.42 -6.86
C GLY A 337 16.86 10.59 -5.69
N VAL A 338 16.36 9.39 -5.96
CA VAL A 338 15.84 8.46 -4.93
C VAL A 338 16.59 7.15 -5.06
N ALA A 339 17.17 6.68 -3.96
CA ALA A 339 17.78 5.35 -3.90
C ALA A 339 17.09 4.44 -2.90
N ASN A 340 16.98 3.16 -3.25
CA ASN A 340 16.30 2.16 -2.43
C ASN A 340 16.80 0.72 -2.67
N ASP A 341 16.82 -0.05 -1.58
CA ASP A 341 16.95 -1.51 -1.50
C ASP A 341 16.04 -2.13 -0.43
N PHE A 342 15.06 -1.36 0.07
CA PHE A 342 14.20 -1.74 1.19
C PHE A 342 12.72 -1.51 0.88
N TYR A 343 11.92 -2.58 0.89
CA TYR A 343 10.47 -2.53 0.65
C TYR A 343 10.03 -1.51 -0.42
N GLY A 344 9.15 -0.59 -0.08
CA GLY A 344 8.57 0.36 -1.01
C GLY A 344 9.48 1.56 -1.24
N TRP A 345 9.37 2.15 -2.42
CA TRP A 345 10.13 3.35 -2.75
C TRP A 345 9.34 4.37 -3.55
N GLY A 346 9.64 5.63 -3.27
CA GLY A 346 8.91 6.77 -3.81
C GLY A 346 9.14 8.04 -3.03
N ILE A 347 8.46 9.11 -3.47
CA ILE A 347 8.48 10.42 -2.81
C ILE A 347 7.08 11.01 -2.71
N ILE A 348 6.90 11.91 -1.76
CA ILE A 348 5.77 12.84 -1.68
C ILE A 348 6.36 14.24 -1.55
N ALA A 349 6.05 15.15 -2.47
CA ALA A 349 6.60 16.49 -2.47
C ALA A 349 5.48 17.53 -2.39
N ARG A 350 5.55 18.44 -1.42
CA ARG A 350 4.55 19.49 -1.22
C ARG A 350 5.17 20.83 -0.87
N LEU A 351 4.89 21.85 -1.67
CA LEU A 351 5.26 23.23 -1.37
C LEU A 351 4.46 23.78 -0.19
N ASP A 352 4.93 24.85 0.43
CA ASP A 352 4.19 25.56 1.47
C ASP A 352 3.01 26.35 0.92
N LYS A 353 3.19 26.98 -0.26
CA LYS A 353 2.17 27.77 -0.96
C LYS A 353 2.48 27.93 -2.46
N MET A 354 1.43 28.23 -3.23
CA MET A 354 1.48 28.35 -4.68
C MET A 354 1.52 29.79 -5.22
N ASP A 355 1.62 30.82 -4.35
CA ASP A 355 1.60 32.22 -4.82
C ASP A 355 2.70 32.45 -5.87
N SER A 356 2.32 32.99 -7.04
CA SER A 356 3.24 33.27 -8.14
C SER A 356 3.96 32.04 -8.73
N LEU A 357 3.40 30.84 -8.55
CA LEU A 357 3.96 29.58 -9.07
C LEU A 357 3.00 28.87 -10.01
N GLU A 358 3.56 28.25 -11.04
CA GLU A 358 2.88 27.28 -11.91
C GLU A 358 3.76 26.02 -12.00
N ILE A 359 3.15 24.84 -11.91
CA ILE A 359 3.84 23.56 -12.10
C ILE A 359 3.54 23.10 -13.52
N GLU A 360 4.58 22.70 -14.25
CA GLU A 360 4.40 22.24 -15.63
C GLU A 360 3.52 20.97 -15.64
N GLU A 361 2.39 21.06 -16.35
CA GLU A 361 1.34 20.04 -16.46
C GLU A 361 1.68 18.88 -17.37
#